data_AF-A0A3B0F9Z8-F1
#
_entry.id   AF-A0A3B0F9Z8-F1
#
_cell.length_a   1.000
_cell.length_b   1.000
_cell.length_c   1.000
_cell.angle_alpha   90.00
_cell.angle_beta   90.00
_cell.angle_gamma   90.00
#
_symmetry.space_group_name_H-M   'P 1'
#
loop_
_entity.id
_entity.type
_entity.pdbx_description
1 polymer ?
#
loop_
_entity_poly.entity_id
_entity_poly.type
_entity_poly.pdbx_seq_one_letter_code
_entity_poly.pdbx_strand_id
1 'polypeptide(L)'
;MTTTKADILAEYGRVRSDLEAWLNRATAEDLRRRSNGTKWTNEELLFHMVFGYMVVRALLPLVHIISRLPKPVGKAFAAFLNAGTRPFDVVNYWGSRSAALVYSRRRMARKLDKTITAIARRLERESVTSLSRSMPFPDQWDPFFTPLMTLTEVYAYPTKHFDFHARQLSLSRPPR
;
A
#
# COMPACT_ATOMS: atom_id res chain seq x y z
N MET A 1 11.77 -16.54 -8.08
CA MET A 1 11.29 -17.15 -6.83
C MET A 1 9.91 -16.60 -6.53
N THR A 2 8.93 -17.46 -6.25
CA THR A 2 7.58 -17.03 -5.87
C THR A 2 7.63 -16.45 -4.46
N THR A 3 7.17 -15.21 -4.27
CA THR A 3 7.12 -14.57 -2.94
C THR A 3 6.33 -15.43 -1.96
N THR A 4 6.93 -15.78 -0.83
CA THR A 4 6.29 -16.58 0.22
C THR A 4 5.57 -15.72 1.25
N LYS A 5 4.74 -16.36 2.07
CA LYS A 5 4.11 -15.70 3.23
C LYS A 5 5.15 -15.11 4.20
N ALA A 6 6.22 -15.85 4.46
CA ALA A 6 7.28 -15.43 5.36
C ALA A 6 8.00 -14.19 4.83
N ASP A 7 8.28 -14.16 3.51
CA ASP A 7 8.88 -12.99 2.86
C ASP A 7 8.01 -11.75 3.04
N ILE A 8 6.70 -11.85 2.79
CA ILE A 8 5.76 -10.72 2.94
C ILE A 8 5.74 -10.20 4.39
N LEU A 9 5.73 -11.11 5.38
CA LEU A 9 5.75 -10.73 6.79
C LEU A 9 7.08 -10.07 7.20
N ALA A 10 8.21 -10.56 6.69
CA ALA A 10 9.52 -9.94 6.91
C ALA A 10 9.58 -8.53 6.31
N GLU A 11 9.07 -8.36 5.09
CA GLU A 11 8.97 -7.07 4.42
C GLU A 11 8.08 -6.07 5.19
N TYR A 12 6.98 -6.53 5.77
CA TYR A 12 6.14 -5.71 6.65
C TYR A 12 6.89 -5.26 7.90
N GLY A 13 7.74 -6.12 8.48
CA GLY A 13 8.64 -5.77 9.57
C GLY A 13 9.61 -4.66 9.16
N ARG A 14 10.31 -4.85 8.03
CA ARG A 14 11.25 -3.86 7.48
C ARG A 14 10.58 -2.50 7.25
N VAL A 15 9.42 -2.48 6.60
CA VAL A 15 8.70 -1.24 6.27
C VAL A 15 8.31 -0.44 7.53
N ARG A 16 7.99 -1.11 8.64
CA ARG A 16 7.77 -0.44 9.93
C ARG A 16 9.03 0.28 10.41
N SER A 17 10.15 -0.43 10.43
CA SER A 17 11.44 0.10 10.86
C SER A 17 11.91 1.25 9.96
N ASP A 18 11.75 1.11 8.63
CA ASP A 18 12.11 2.14 7.66
C ASP A 18 11.30 3.43 7.89
N LEU A 19 9.97 3.31 8.03
CA LEU A 19 9.11 4.47 8.28
C LEU A 19 9.46 5.16 9.61
N GLU A 20 9.63 4.39 10.68
CA GLU A 20 9.98 4.92 11.99
C GLU A 20 11.34 5.64 11.96
N ALA A 21 12.34 5.06 11.29
CA ALA A 21 13.65 5.68 11.11
C ALA A 21 13.57 7.01 10.35
N TRP A 22 12.81 7.09 9.25
CA TRP A 22 12.62 8.35 8.53
C TRP A 22 11.93 9.40 9.40
N LEU A 23 10.85 9.04 10.08
CA LEU A 23 10.07 9.97 10.89
C LEU A 23 10.84 10.49 12.11
N ASN A 24 11.72 9.66 12.69
CA ASN A 24 12.56 10.05 13.83
C ASN A 24 13.74 10.93 13.41
N ARG A 25 14.31 10.71 12.22
CA ARG A 25 15.51 11.43 11.75
C ARG A 25 15.23 12.71 10.98
N ALA A 26 14.12 12.78 10.25
CA ALA A 26 13.80 13.94 9.42
C ALA A 26 13.53 15.18 10.28
N THR A 27 14.09 16.33 9.93
CA THR A 27 13.68 17.61 10.54
C THR A 27 12.33 18.08 10.00
N ALA A 28 11.74 19.12 10.59
CA ALA A 28 10.50 19.69 10.06
C ALA A 28 10.71 20.31 8.67
N GLU A 29 11.90 20.82 8.39
CA GLU A 29 12.28 21.32 7.06
C GLU A 29 12.39 20.18 6.05
N ASP A 30 13.04 19.07 6.42
CA ASP A 30 13.14 17.89 5.57
C ASP A 30 11.78 17.35 5.14
N LEU A 31 10.83 17.31 6.06
CA LEU A 31 9.47 16.85 5.79
C LEU A 31 8.69 17.78 4.85
N ARG A 32 8.92 19.10 4.93
CA ARG A 32 8.29 20.09 4.04
C ARG A 32 8.96 20.20 2.67
N ARG A 33 10.22 19.76 2.54
CA ARG A 33 10.94 19.75 1.26
C ARG A 33 10.22 18.86 0.24
N ARG A 34 10.28 19.25 -1.04
CA ARG A 34 9.75 18.44 -2.13
C ARG A 34 10.50 17.11 -2.26
N SER A 35 9.74 16.07 -2.55
CA SER A 35 10.28 14.78 -2.98
C SER A 35 10.72 14.82 -4.45
N ASN A 36 11.58 13.89 -4.85
CA ASN A 36 12.17 13.82 -6.18
C ASN A 36 11.17 13.28 -7.20
N GLY A 37 10.94 14.04 -8.28
CA GLY A 37 10.09 13.60 -9.39
C GLY A 37 8.59 13.54 -9.07
N THR A 38 8.14 14.17 -7.98
CA THR A 38 6.71 14.25 -7.62
C THR A 38 6.29 15.68 -7.31
N LYS A 39 4.97 15.92 -7.23
CA LYS A 39 4.42 17.21 -6.80
C LYS A 39 4.36 17.36 -5.28
N TRP A 40 4.59 16.28 -4.52
CA TRP A 40 4.41 16.18 -3.08
C TRP A 40 5.66 16.52 -2.26
N THR A 41 5.46 16.96 -1.02
CA THR A 41 6.51 17.01 0.00
C THR A 41 6.91 15.60 0.46
N ASN A 42 8.02 15.48 1.19
CA ASN A 42 8.41 14.20 1.79
C ASN A 42 7.35 13.68 2.77
N GLU A 43 6.71 14.56 3.56
CA GLU A 43 5.65 14.15 4.49
C GLU A 43 4.40 13.62 3.78
N GLU A 44 3.97 14.30 2.71
CA GLU A 44 2.84 13.86 1.87
C GLU A 44 3.13 12.52 1.20
N LEU A 45 4.36 12.33 0.68
CA LEU A 45 4.78 11.09 0.06
C LEU A 45 4.90 9.93 1.07
N LEU A 46 5.45 10.19 2.27
CA LEU A 46 5.47 9.21 3.36
C LEU A 46 4.06 8.78 3.76
N PHE A 47 3.13 9.73 3.84
CA PHE A 47 1.72 9.38 4.09
C PHE A 47 1.14 8.54 2.95
N HIS A 48 1.41 8.90 1.69
CA HIS A 48 0.94 8.16 0.52
C HIS A 48 1.41 6.69 0.56
N MET A 49 2.67 6.47 0.94
CA MET A 49 3.22 5.13 1.17
C MET A 49 2.43 4.33 2.22
N VAL A 50 2.02 4.98 3.33
CA VAL A 50 1.14 4.36 4.35
C VAL A 50 -0.28 4.14 3.82
N PHE A 51 -0.78 5.06 2.99
CA PHE A 51 -2.09 4.97 2.38
C PHE A 51 -2.22 3.74 1.48
N GLY A 52 -1.17 3.35 0.76
CA GLY A 52 -1.15 2.09 -0.01
C GLY A 52 -1.52 0.86 0.83
N TYR A 53 -0.99 0.76 2.06
CA TYR A 53 -1.37 -0.31 3.01
C TYR A 53 -2.84 -0.21 3.46
N MET A 54 -3.34 1.01 3.65
CA MET A 54 -4.74 1.24 4.06
C MET A 54 -5.72 0.79 2.96
N VAL A 55 -5.40 1.09 1.70
CA VAL A 55 -6.18 0.65 0.53
C VAL A 55 -6.19 -0.87 0.46
N VAL A 56 -5.04 -1.53 0.56
CA VAL A 56 -4.96 -3.01 0.56
C VAL A 56 -5.79 -3.61 1.69
N ARG A 57 -5.68 -3.07 2.90
CA ARG A 57 -6.50 -3.54 4.04
C ARG A 57 -8.01 -3.45 3.74
N ALA A 58 -8.46 -2.39 3.08
CA ALA A 58 -9.86 -2.21 2.69
C ALA A 58 -10.27 -3.15 1.54
N LEU A 59 -9.39 -3.40 0.58
CA LEU A 59 -9.67 -4.27 -0.57
C LEU A 59 -9.67 -5.76 -0.19
N LEU A 60 -8.83 -6.17 0.75
CA LEU A 60 -8.61 -7.58 1.11
C LEU A 60 -9.90 -8.40 1.40
N PRO A 61 -10.89 -7.91 2.17
CA PRO A 61 -12.19 -8.57 2.32
C PRO A 61 -12.92 -8.78 0.98
N LEU A 62 -12.97 -7.73 0.14
CA LEU A 62 -13.61 -7.77 -1.17
C LEU A 62 -12.92 -8.77 -2.09
N VAL A 63 -11.58 -8.73 -2.18
CA VAL A 63 -10.79 -9.67 -2.98
C VAL A 63 -11.09 -11.11 -2.59
N HIS A 64 -11.19 -11.38 -1.30
CA HIS A 64 -11.42 -12.72 -0.80
C HIS A 64 -12.83 -13.25 -1.15
N ILE A 65 -13.84 -12.39 -1.14
CA ILE A 65 -15.20 -12.73 -1.57
C ILE A 65 -15.20 -12.96 -3.09
N ILE A 66 -14.73 -11.98 -3.87
CA ILE A 66 -14.77 -12.01 -5.33
C ILE A 66 -13.94 -13.17 -5.91
N SER A 67 -12.80 -13.51 -5.30
CA SER A 67 -11.95 -14.64 -5.74
C SER A 67 -12.62 -16.02 -5.66
N ARG A 68 -13.77 -16.11 -4.97
CA ARG A 68 -14.57 -17.34 -4.86
C ARG A 68 -15.78 -17.34 -5.81
N LEU A 69 -16.07 -16.22 -6.48
CA LEU A 69 -17.21 -16.08 -7.38
C LEU A 69 -16.83 -16.43 -8.82
N PRO A 70 -17.82 -16.74 -9.68
CA PRO A 70 -17.57 -17.00 -11.10
C PRO A 70 -16.86 -15.82 -11.80
N LYS A 71 -16.02 -16.14 -12.80
CA LYS A 71 -15.21 -15.16 -13.55
C LYS A 71 -15.98 -13.91 -14.04
N PRO A 72 -17.24 -14.00 -14.52
CA PRO A 72 -17.99 -12.81 -14.93
C PRO A 72 -18.19 -11.78 -13.81
N VAL A 73 -18.41 -12.24 -12.57
CA VAL A 73 -18.57 -11.35 -11.41
C VAL A 73 -17.26 -10.63 -11.10
N GLY A 74 -16.13 -11.35 -11.17
CA GLY A 74 -14.81 -10.74 -11.03
C GLY A 74 -14.52 -9.68 -12.08
N LYS A 75 -14.89 -9.93 -13.35
CA LYS A 75 -14.75 -8.93 -14.43
C LYS A 75 -15.61 -7.69 -14.19
N ALA A 76 -16.85 -7.87 -13.76
CA ALA A 76 -17.74 -6.76 -13.43
C ALA A 76 -17.20 -5.92 -12.26
N PHE A 77 -16.66 -6.58 -11.23
CA PHE A 77 -16.00 -5.91 -10.10
C PHE A 77 -14.79 -5.09 -10.54
N ALA A 78 -13.89 -5.66 -11.36
CA ALA A 78 -12.73 -4.93 -11.88
C ALA A 78 -13.15 -3.74 -12.76
N ALA A 79 -14.17 -3.91 -13.61
CA ALA A 79 -14.72 -2.83 -14.42
C ALA A 79 -15.31 -1.70 -13.55
N PHE A 80 -16.02 -2.04 -12.47
CA PHE A 80 -16.55 -1.08 -11.51
C PHE A 80 -15.43 -0.27 -10.82
N LEU A 81 -14.36 -0.94 -10.36
CA LEU A 81 -13.21 -0.23 -9.79
C LEU A 81 -12.53 0.66 -10.84
N ASN A 82 -12.34 0.18 -12.07
CA ASN A 82 -11.80 1.00 -13.16
C ASN A 82 -12.70 2.21 -13.49
N ALA A 83 -14.02 2.10 -13.41
CA ALA A 83 -14.91 3.25 -13.54
C ALA A 83 -14.73 4.28 -12.39
N GLY A 84 -14.32 3.81 -11.22
CA GLY A 84 -13.97 4.62 -10.05
C GLY A 84 -12.57 5.26 -10.10
N THR A 85 -11.80 5.10 -11.18
CA THR A 85 -10.40 5.59 -11.25
C THR A 85 -10.29 7.10 -11.00
N ARG A 86 -11.11 7.94 -11.66
CA ARG A 86 -11.05 9.39 -11.46
C ARG A 86 -11.37 9.81 -10.01
N PRO A 87 -12.45 9.31 -9.38
CA PRO A 87 -12.67 9.51 -7.95
C PRO A 87 -11.51 9.02 -7.08
N PHE A 88 -10.93 7.86 -7.39
CA PHE A 88 -9.78 7.32 -6.68
C PHE A 88 -8.57 8.24 -6.77
N ASP A 89 -8.23 8.75 -7.97
CA ASP A 89 -7.10 9.67 -8.17
C ASP A 89 -7.24 10.95 -7.33
N VAL A 90 -8.47 11.48 -7.25
CA VAL A 90 -8.79 12.65 -6.42
C VAL A 90 -8.58 12.31 -4.94
N VAL A 91 -9.13 11.21 -4.45
CA VAL A 91 -8.96 10.79 -3.04
C VAL A 91 -7.50 10.46 -2.74
N ASN A 92 -6.78 9.85 -3.68
CA ASN A 92 -5.39 9.46 -3.53
C ASN A 92 -4.49 10.71 -3.40
N TYR A 93 -4.69 11.69 -4.28
CA TYR A 93 -3.92 12.93 -4.26
C TYR A 93 -4.31 13.85 -3.10
N TRP A 94 -5.60 14.16 -2.94
CA TRP A 94 -6.07 15.07 -1.90
C TRP A 94 -6.09 14.44 -0.52
N GLY A 95 -6.34 13.14 -0.43
CA GLY A 95 -6.21 12.40 0.83
C GLY A 95 -4.79 12.45 1.34
N SER A 96 -3.79 12.30 0.46
CA SER A 96 -2.38 12.39 0.85
C SER A 96 -1.96 13.81 1.24
N ARG A 97 -2.39 14.84 0.47
CA ARG A 97 -2.13 16.25 0.82
C ARG A 97 -2.81 16.69 2.11
N SER A 98 -4.09 16.38 2.28
CA SER A 98 -4.89 16.83 3.43
C SER A 98 -4.58 16.03 4.69
N ALA A 99 -4.21 14.74 4.57
CA ALA A 99 -3.86 13.94 5.74
C ALA A 99 -2.48 14.30 6.30
N ALA A 100 -1.52 14.73 5.46
CA ALA A 100 -0.23 15.25 5.94
C ALA A 100 -0.41 16.45 6.89
N LEU A 101 -1.44 17.28 6.67
CA LEU A 101 -1.76 18.42 7.53
C LEU A 101 -2.34 18.01 8.91
N VAL A 102 -2.83 16.78 9.07
CA VAL A 102 -3.55 16.31 10.27
C VAL A 102 -2.81 15.19 11.02
N TYR A 103 -1.98 14.43 10.31
CA TYR A 103 -1.17 13.36 10.87
C TYR A 103 0.18 13.90 11.35
N SER A 104 0.32 14.10 12.66
CA SER A 104 1.66 14.18 13.23
C SER A 104 2.43 12.89 12.95
N ARG A 105 3.75 12.96 12.81
CA ARG A 105 4.67 11.82 12.61
C ARG A 105 4.27 10.58 13.42
N ARG A 106 3.99 10.77 14.71
CA ARG A 106 3.56 9.72 15.64
C ARG A 106 2.23 9.07 15.25
N ARG A 107 1.26 9.83 14.72
CA ARG A 107 0.00 9.29 14.21
C ARG A 107 0.24 8.46 12.94
N MET A 108 1.15 8.88 12.06
CA MET A 108 1.46 8.19 10.80
C MET A 108 2.08 6.80 11.07
N ALA A 109 3.12 6.75 11.90
CA ALA A 109 3.77 5.50 12.32
C ALA A 109 2.76 4.52 12.95
N ARG A 110 1.94 5.00 13.90
CA ARG A 110 0.88 4.17 14.52
C ARG A 110 -0.18 3.70 13.52
N LYS A 111 -0.50 4.50 12.50
CA LYS A 111 -1.48 4.12 11.49
C LYS A 111 -0.94 2.99 10.62
N LEU A 112 0.32 3.08 10.19
CA LEU A 112 0.98 2.01 9.47
C LEU A 112 1.02 0.74 10.34
N ASP A 113 1.48 0.85 11.58
CA ASP A 113 1.62 -0.30 12.47
C ASP A 113 0.28 -1.04 12.71
N LYS A 114 -0.79 -0.30 13.02
CA LYS A 114 -2.13 -0.89 13.17
C LYS A 114 -2.63 -1.54 11.88
N THR A 115 -2.30 -0.96 10.74
CA THR A 115 -2.72 -1.47 9.42
C THR A 115 -1.96 -2.74 9.09
N ILE A 116 -0.63 -2.75 9.24
CA ILE A 116 0.23 -3.91 9.05
C ILE A 116 -0.18 -5.04 10.01
N THR A 117 -0.40 -4.76 11.29
CA THR A 117 -0.87 -5.77 12.25
C THR A 117 -2.17 -6.44 11.78
N ALA A 118 -3.13 -5.67 11.27
CA ALA A 118 -4.40 -6.20 10.81
C ALA A 118 -4.24 -7.10 9.57
N ILE A 119 -3.45 -6.67 8.57
CA ILE A 119 -3.25 -7.45 7.35
C ILE A 119 -2.32 -8.66 7.58
N ALA A 120 -1.31 -8.55 8.43
CA ALA A 120 -0.40 -9.63 8.80
C ALA A 120 -1.16 -10.77 9.50
N ARG A 121 -1.99 -10.43 10.49
CA ARG A 121 -2.88 -11.40 11.16
C ARG A 121 -3.79 -12.12 10.18
N ARG A 122 -4.25 -11.43 9.13
CA ARG A 122 -5.09 -12.05 8.10
C ARG A 122 -4.27 -12.99 7.21
N LEU A 123 -3.11 -12.52 6.76
CA LEU A 123 -2.16 -13.30 5.95
C LEU A 123 -1.72 -14.58 6.65
N GLU A 124 -1.45 -14.53 7.96
CA GLU A 124 -1.12 -15.70 8.77
C GLU A 124 -2.18 -16.80 8.66
N ARG A 125 -3.46 -16.43 8.64
CA ARG A 125 -4.60 -17.35 8.52
C ARG A 125 -4.90 -17.85 7.10
N GLU A 126 -4.25 -17.30 6.07
CA GLU A 126 -4.50 -17.75 4.69
C GLU A 126 -3.87 -19.13 4.44
N SER A 127 -4.63 -20.04 3.83
CA SER A 127 -4.08 -21.32 3.34
C SER A 127 -3.36 -21.12 2.01
N VAL A 128 -2.51 -22.09 1.63
CA VAL A 128 -1.83 -22.09 0.32
C VAL A 128 -2.85 -21.98 -0.83
N THR A 129 -3.96 -22.72 -0.74
CA THR A 129 -5.05 -22.67 -1.72
C THR A 129 -5.73 -21.31 -1.78
N SER A 130 -5.89 -20.62 -0.64
CA SER A 130 -6.45 -19.27 -0.62
C SER A 130 -5.49 -18.29 -1.32
N LEU A 131 -4.21 -18.34 -0.96
CA LEU A 131 -3.17 -17.49 -1.51
C LEU A 131 -3.00 -17.65 -3.02
N SER A 132 -3.21 -18.85 -3.55
CA SER A 132 -3.14 -19.11 -5.00
C SER A 132 -4.38 -18.68 -5.78
N ARG A 133 -5.48 -18.27 -5.13
CA ARG A 133 -6.66 -17.78 -5.87
C ARG A 133 -6.35 -16.46 -6.55
N SER A 134 -6.71 -16.37 -7.82
CA SER A 134 -6.59 -15.16 -8.64
C SER A 134 -7.95 -14.57 -8.97
N MET A 135 -8.00 -13.25 -9.12
CA MET A 135 -9.19 -12.57 -9.65
C MET A 135 -8.81 -11.41 -10.57
N PRO A 136 -9.72 -11.00 -11.47
CA PRO A 136 -9.55 -9.75 -12.18
C PRO A 136 -9.37 -8.58 -11.20
N PHE A 137 -8.41 -7.71 -11.50
CA PHE A 137 -8.05 -6.58 -10.65
C PHE A 137 -8.02 -5.29 -11.49
N PRO A 138 -8.35 -4.11 -10.92
CA PRO A 138 -8.22 -2.85 -11.64
C PRO A 138 -6.77 -2.61 -12.05
N ASP A 139 -6.54 -2.17 -13.28
CA ASP A 139 -5.22 -1.98 -13.88
C ASP A 139 -4.87 -0.50 -14.11
N GLN A 140 -5.77 0.42 -13.73
CA GLN A 140 -5.59 1.87 -13.92
C GLN A 140 -5.22 2.62 -12.64
N TRP A 141 -5.31 1.99 -11.47
CA TRP A 141 -5.16 2.69 -10.19
C TRP A 141 -3.70 2.80 -9.73
N ASP A 142 -2.87 1.81 -10.07
CA ASP A 142 -1.45 1.79 -9.74
C ASP A 142 -0.68 0.93 -10.76
N PRO A 143 0.54 1.34 -11.18
CA PRO A 143 1.33 0.59 -12.16
C PRO A 143 1.70 -0.84 -11.75
N PHE A 144 1.62 -1.19 -10.46
CA PHE A 144 1.88 -2.56 -9.99
C PHE A 144 0.63 -3.44 -9.99
N PHE A 145 -0.56 -2.90 -10.28
CA PHE A 145 -1.74 -3.71 -10.48
C PHE A 145 -1.74 -4.32 -11.89
N THR A 146 -2.02 -5.61 -11.95
CA THR A 146 -2.16 -6.36 -13.20
C THR A 146 -3.60 -6.78 -13.41
N PRO A 147 -4.06 -6.97 -14.67
CA PRO A 147 -5.45 -7.36 -14.95
C PRO A 147 -5.91 -8.65 -14.24
N LEU A 148 -4.96 -9.49 -13.81
CA LEU A 148 -5.18 -10.66 -12.97
C LEU A 148 -4.15 -10.64 -11.84
N MET A 149 -4.61 -10.73 -10.59
CA MET A 149 -3.74 -10.82 -9.42
C MET A 149 -4.19 -11.97 -8.51
N THR A 150 -3.22 -12.69 -7.96
CA THR A 150 -3.38 -13.65 -6.87
C THR A 150 -3.53 -12.94 -5.52
N LEU A 151 -4.11 -13.61 -4.53
CA LEU A 151 -4.15 -13.10 -3.16
C LEU A 151 -2.73 -12.85 -2.61
N THR A 152 -1.75 -13.70 -2.94
CA THR A 152 -0.33 -13.46 -2.61
C THR A 152 0.17 -12.12 -3.17
N GLU A 153 -0.11 -11.83 -4.43
CA GLU A 153 0.33 -10.57 -5.07
C GLU A 153 -0.35 -9.35 -4.45
N VAL A 154 -1.62 -9.45 -4.07
CA VAL A 154 -2.34 -8.39 -3.35
C VAL A 154 -1.74 -8.14 -1.96
N TYR A 155 -1.33 -9.18 -1.22
CA TYR A 155 -0.61 -9.01 0.05
C TYR A 155 0.80 -8.44 -0.14
N ALA A 156 1.50 -8.77 -1.22
CA ALA A 156 2.86 -8.27 -1.49
C ALA A 156 2.88 -6.83 -2.06
N TYR A 157 1.81 -6.42 -2.75
CA TYR A 157 1.69 -5.13 -3.41
C TYR A 157 2.05 -3.90 -2.56
N PRO A 158 1.56 -3.71 -1.31
CA PRO A 158 1.77 -2.46 -0.60
C PRO A 158 3.26 -2.21 -0.29
N THR A 159 4.07 -3.27 -0.12
CA THR A 159 5.53 -3.15 0.01
C THR A 159 6.17 -2.74 -1.31
N LYS A 160 5.74 -3.30 -2.45
CA LYS A 160 6.26 -2.91 -3.77
C LYS A 160 6.00 -1.42 -4.04
N HIS A 161 4.78 -0.97 -3.75
CA HIS A 161 4.38 0.43 -3.82
C HIS A 161 5.21 1.31 -2.87
N PHE A 162 5.38 0.88 -1.61
CA PHE A 162 6.22 1.56 -0.62
C PHE A 162 7.67 1.74 -1.12
N ASP A 163 8.31 0.67 -1.60
CA ASP A 163 9.70 0.72 -2.07
C ASP A 163 9.89 1.55 -3.33
N PHE A 164 8.86 1.62 -4.19
CA PHE A 164 8.85 2.51 -5.34
C PHE A 164 8.92 3.97 -4.90
N HIS A 165 8.02 4.38 -4.01
CA HIS A 165 7.96 5.75 -3.51
C HIS A 165 9.09 6.10 -2.55
N ALA A 166 9.65 5.12 -1.84
CA ALA A 166 10.85 5.31 -1.01
C ALA A 166 12.04 5.86 -1.81
N ARG A 167 12.16 5.52 -3.11
CA ARG A 167 13.21 6.05 -3.99
C ARG A 167 12.98 7.50 -4.42
N GLN A 168 11.75 7.98 -4.27
CA GLN A 168 11.38 9.36 -4.58
C GLN A 168 11.57 10.29 -3.38
N LEU A 169 11.73 9.77 -2.16
CA LEU A 169 12.04 10.61 -1.00
C LEU A 169 13.37 11.36 -1.20
N SER A 170 13.40 12.64 -0.83
CA SER A 170 14.64 13.43 -0.74
C SER A 170 15.23 13.41 0.68
N LEU A 171 15.04 12.28 1.38
CA LEU A 171 15.52 12.01 2.74
C LEU A 171 16.67 11.00 2.70
N SER A 172 17.57 11.06 3.70
CA SER A 172 18.56 9.99 3.89
C SER A 172 17.87 8.64 4.13
N ARG A 173 18.31 7.62 3.41
CA ARG A 173 17.75 6.27 3.56
C ARG A 173 18.11 5.67 4.92
N PRO A 174 17.23 4.89 5.58
CA PRO A 174 17.56 4.17 6.78
C PRO A 174 18.63 3.12 6.46
N PRO A 175 19.53 2.81 7.42
CA PRO A 175 20.44 1.69 7.27
C PRO A 175 19.64 0.39 7.08
N ARG A 176 20.05 -0.44 6.13
CA ARG A 176 19.48 -1.76 5.90
C ARG A 176 20.06 -2.78 6.87
#